data_AF-A0A938SKW7-F1
#
_entry.id   AF-A0A938SKW7-F1
#
_cell.length_a   1.000
_cell.length_b   1.000
_cell.length_c   1.000
_cell.angle_alpha   90.00
_cell.angle_beta   90.00
_cell.angle_gamma   90.00
#
_symmetry.space_group_name_H-M   'P 1'
#
loop_
_entity.id
_entity.type
_entity.pdbx_description
1 polymer ?
#
loop_
_entity_poly.entity_id
_entity_poly.type
_entity_poly.pdbx_seq_one_letter_code
_entity_poly.pdbx_strand_id
1 'polypeptide(L)'
;MKYASLVFVGLLVVPVGQARAAGTETDYPIRPVPFTAVQVGPGFWAPRMETNRAVTVPYCFERCEETGRISNFVAAAQRNPEGFQGIYFNDSDVYKIVEGASYTLALRPDAELDAYLDELIAKFAAAQEEDGYLYTAKTSGSKGPFGGCDLPSPKKMRRNFGCGASTERRVRELVSVKWTSFCDIEGDK
;
A
#
# COMPACT_ATOMS: atom_id res chain seq x y z
N MET A 1 -30.03 52.33 -42.72
CA MET A 1 -29.81 50.89 -43.00
C MET A 1 -28.65 50.43 -42.11
N LYS A 2 -28.97 49.77 -40.99
CA LYS A 2 -28.60 48.37 -40.61
C LYS A 2 -27.07 48.18 -40.46
N TYR A 3 -26.47 47.68 -39.38
CA TYR A 3 -26.84 46.64 -38.41
C TYR A 3 -26.11 46.87 -37.07
N ALA A 4 -26.80 46.68 -35.94
CA ALA A 4 -26.18 46.58 -34.62
C ALA A 4 -25.73 45.14 -34.38
N SER A 5 -24.42 44.90 -34.24
CA SER A 5 -23.86 43.59 -33.91
C SER A 5 -24.03 43.32 -32.41
N LEU A 6 -25.01 42.48 -32.07
CA LEU A 6 -25.16 41.88 -30.75
C LEU A 6 -24.19 40.70 -30.62
N VAL A 7 -23.16 40.84 -29.79
CA VAL A 7 -22.29 39.74 -29.39
C VAL A 7 -22.96 39.02 -28.21
N PHE A 8 -23.54 37.85 -28.47
CA PHE A 8 -23.97 36.93 -27.41
C PHE A 8 -22.75 36.21 -26.83
N VAL A 9 -22.34 36.59 -25.62
CA VAL A 9 -21.41 35.79 -24.83
C VAL A 9 -22.21 34.64 -24.23
N GLY A 10 -22.14 33.47 -24.88
CA GLY A 10 -22.74 32.24 -24.36
C GLY A 10 -21.97 31.77 -23.12
N LEU A 11 -22.60 31.87 -21.95
CA LEU A 11 -22.12 31.25 -20.71
C LEU A 11 -22.26 29.73 -20.85
N LEU A 12 -21.15 29.05 -21.14
CA LEU A 12 -21.06 27.60 -21.12
C LEU A 12 -21.09 27.11 -19.67
N VAL A 13 -22.27 26.73 -19.19
CA VAL A 13 -22.42 26.02 -17.92
C VAL A 13 -21.96 24.58 -18.16
N VAL A 14 -20.72 24.28 -17.78
CA VAL A 14 -20.22 22.90 -17.71
C VAL A 14 -20.92 22.23 -16.53
N PRO A 15 -21.69 21.14 -16.74
CA PRO A 15 -22.24 20.40 -15.62
C PRO A 15 -21.07 19.69 -14.93
N VAL A 16 -20.79 20.06 -13.68
CA VAL A 16 -19.94 19.29 -12.78
C VAL A 16 -20.63 17.93 -12.60
N GLY A 17 -20.13 16.92 -13.31
CA GLY A 17 -20.57 15.55 -13.13
C GLY A 17 -20.33 15.14 -11.69
N GLN A 18 -21.40 14.85 -10.95
CA GLN A 18 -21.29 14.21 -9.66
C GLN A 18 -20.63 12.85 -9.87
N ALA A 19 -19.38 12.72 -9.44
CA ALA A 19 -18.77 11.42 -9.24
C ALA A 19 -19.60 10.68 -8.19
N ARG A 20 -20.43 9.74 -8.63
CA ARG A 20 -21.05 8.78 -7.73
C ARG A 20 -19.93 7.94 -7.14
N ALA A 21 -19.73 8.05 -5.83
CA ALA A 21 -18.98 7.06 -5.08
C ALA A 21 -19.61 5.69 -5.39
N ALA A 22 -18.87 4.83 -6.07
CA ALA A 22 -19.28 3.46 -6.35
C ALA A 22 -19.33 2.71 -5.02
N GLY A 23 -20.51 2.64 -4.41
CA GLY A 23 -20.74 1.75 -3.29
C GLY A 23 -20.58 0.31 -3.77
N THR A 24 -19.66 -0.44 -3.17
CA THR A 24 -19.50 -1.87 -3.42
C THR A 24 -20.78 -2.58 -2.98
N GLU A 25 -21.53 -3.12 -3.93
CA GLU A 25 -22.66 -4.00 -3.65
C GLU A 25 -22.10 -5.32 -3.12
N THR A 26 -22.04 -5.48 -1.80
CA THR A 26 -21.57 -6.70 -1.16
C THR A 26 -22.68 -7.74 -1.15
N ASP A 27 -22.41 -8.96 -1.63
CA ASP A 27 -23.33 -10.14 -1.65
C ASP A 27 -23.73 -10.64 -0.25
N TYR A 28 -23.26 -9.98 0.80
CA TYR A 28 -23.60 -10.32 2.18
C TYR A 28 -24.88 -9.59 2.61
N PRO A 29 -25.82 -10.29 3.29
CA PRO A 29 -27.06 -9.68 3.75
C PRO A 29 -26.86 -8.66 4.90
N ILE A 30 -25.66 -8.58 5.46
CA ILE A 30 -25.29 -7.70 6.57
C ILE A 30 -24.13 -6.81 6.12
N ARG A 31 -24.23 -5.51 6.41
CA ARG A 31 -23.18 -4.53 6.10
C ARG A 31 -22.24 -4.37 7.28
N PRO A 32 -20.91 -4.45 7.07
CA PRO A 32 -19.95 -4.15 8.13
C PRO A 32 -20.01 -2.65 8.49
N VAL A 33 -19.89 -2.34 9.78
CA VAL A 33 -19.65 -0.98 10.23
C VAL A 33 -18.15 -0.70 10.06
N PRO A 34 -17.75 0.36 9.32
CA PRO A 34 -16.34 0.68 9.16
C PRO A 34 -15.73 1.03 10.52
N PHE A 35 -14.48 0.61 10.76
CA PHE A 35 -13.81 0.85 12.04
C PHE A 35 -13.66 2.35 12.36
N THR A 36 -13.56 3.20 11.33
CA THR A 36 -13.52 4.66 11.46
C THR A 36 -14.82 5.28 11.97
N ALA A 37 -15.95 4.55 11.90
CA ALA A 37 -17.23 4.98 12.47
C ALA A 37 -17.42 4.53 13.92
N VAL A 38 -16.44 3.85 14.53
CA VAL A 38 -16.52 3.33 15.90
C VAL A 38 -15.46 4.01 16.76
N GLN A 39 -15.91 4.70 17.81
CA GLN A 39 -15.01 5.23 18.84
C GLN A 39 -14.97 4.27 20.03
N VAL A 40 -13.80 3.71 20.30
CA VAL A 40 -13.59 2.83 21.45
C VAL A 40 -13.33 3.69 22.68
N GLY A 41 -14.27 3.65 23.64
CA GLY A 41 -14.14 4.36 24.91
C GLY A 41 -13.03 3.81 25.81
N PRO A 42 -12.74 4.49 26.93
CA PRO A 42 -11.77 4.00 27.92
C PRO A 42 -12.19 2.63 28.47
N GLY A 43 -11.22 1.77 28.78
CA GLY A 43 -11.48 0.42 29.27
C GLY A 43 -10.46 -0.59 28.76
N PHE A 44 -10.92 -1.79 28.42
CA PHE A 44 -10.05 -2.91 28.06
C PHE A 44 -9.28 -2.70 26.73
N TRP A 45 -9.93 -2.15 25.70
CA TRP A 45 -9.36 -2.08 24.35
C TRP A 45 -8.51 -0.84 24.10
N ALA A 46 -8.90 0.31 24.65
CA ALA A 46 -8.17 1.57 24.51
C ALA A 46 -6.66 1.47 24.81
N PRO A 47 -6.19 0.89 25.94
CA PRO A 47 -4.75 0.79 26.21
C PRO A 47 -4.03 -0.15 25.24
N ARG A 48 -4.69 -1.19 24.72
CA ARG A 48 -4.09 -2.11 23.73
C ARG A 48 -3.92 -1.45 22.37
N MET A 49 -4.91 -0.68 21.95
CA MET A 49 -4.84 0.11 20.72
C MET A 49 -3.73 1.16 20.83
N GLU A 50 -3.60 1.81 21.99
CA GLU A 50 -2.53 2.79 22.21
C GLU A 50 -1.14 2.12 22.29
N THR A 51 -1.00 0.96 22.95
CA THR A 51 0.25 0.18 22.90
C THR A 51 0.59 -0.24 21.48
N ASN A 52 -0.39 -0.69 20.70
CA ASN A 52 -0.17 -1.07 19.31
C ASN A 52 0.38 0.12 18.49
N ARG A 53 -0.25 1.29 18.60
CA ARG A 53 0.17 2.52 17.92
C ARG A 53 1.54 2.99 18.38
N ALA A 54 1.73 3.15 19.68
CA ALA A 54 2.88 3.87 20.24
C ALA A 54 4.11 3.00 20.45
N VAL A 55 3.95 1.67 20.52
CA VAL A 55 5.04 0.74 20.82
C VAL A 55 5.16 -0.33 19.75
N THR A 56 4.09 -1.09 19.47
CA THR A 56 4.18 -2.26 18.61
C THR A 56 4.50 -1.91 17.15
N VAL A 57 3.80 -0.94 16.57
CA VAL A 57 4.04 -0.52 15.17
C VAL A 57 5.47 0.00 14.96
N PRO A 58 5.96 0.98 15.76
CA PRO A 58 7.35 1.44 15.65
C PRO A 58 8.38 0.32 15.84
N TYR A 59 8.19 -0.51 16.88
CA TYR A 59 9.09 -1.64 17.16
C TYR A 59 9.13 -2.64 16.00
N CYS A 60 7.99 -2.95 15.40
CA CYS A 60 7.93 -3.87 14.26
C CYS A 60 8.67 -3.31 13.03
N PHE A 61 8.59 -2.00 12.77
CA PHE A 61 9.39 -1.36 11.72
C PHE A 61 10.89 -1.42 12.03
N GLU A 62 11.28 -1.05 13.24
CA GLU A 62 12.67 -1.14 13.71
C GLU A 62 13.24 -2.54 13.52
N ARG A 63 12.50 -3.59 13.93
CA ARG A 63 12.91 -4.98 13.69
C ARG A 63 13.02 -5.30 12.20
N CYS A 64 12.15 -4.77 11.34
CA CYS A 64 12.23 -4.97 9.90
C CYS A 64 13.43 -4.28 9.25
N GLU A 65 13.85 -3.14 9.79
CA GLU A 65 15.07 -2.46 9.37
C GLU A 65 16.32 -3.23 9.80
N GLU A 66 16.42 -3.56 11.10
CA GLU A 66 17.56 -4.28 11.66
C GLU A 66 17.81 -5.64 11.01
N THR A 67 16.73 -6.33 10.63
CA THR A 67 16.81 -7.67 10.03
C THR A 67 16.86 -7.66 8.50
N GLY A 68 17.00 -6.49 7.89
CA GLY A 68 17.18 -6.34 6.45
C GLY A 68 15.94 -6.57 5.59
N ARG A 69 14.74 -6.65 6.20
CA ARG A 69 13.48 -6.81 5.43
C ARG A 69 13.18 -5.59 4.58
N ILE A 70 13.43 -4.39 5.10
CA ILE A 70 13.24 -3.14 4.33
C ILE A 70 14.36 -2.94 3.30
N SER A 71 15.61 -3.33 3.61
CA SER A 71 16.71 -3.23 2.64
C SER A 71 16.54 -4.14 1.43
N ASN A 72 15.75 -5.22 1.53
CA ASN A 72 15.45 -6.08 0.38
C ASN A 72 14.77 -5.33 -0.78
N PHE A 73 13.96 -4.31 -0.48
CA PHE A 73 13.37 -3.46 -1.52
C PHE A 73 14.44 -2.64 -2.24
N VAL A 74 15.45 -2.14 -1.53
CA VAL A 74 16.60 -1.44 -2.13
C VAL A 74 17.43 -2.40 -2.98
N ALA A 75 17.69 -3.62 -2.49
CA ALA A 75 18.40 -4.64 -3.24
C ALA A 75 17.65 -5.05 -4.52
N ALA A 76 16.31 -5.14 -4.46
CA ALA A 76 15.46 -5.40 -5.61
C ALA A 76 15.52 -4.27 -6.64
N ALA A 77 15.39 -3.02 -6.19
CA ALA A 77 15.50 -1.84 -7.06
C ALA A 77 16.85 -1.79 -7.81
N GLN A 78 17.93 -2.21 -7.13
CA GLN A 78 19.29 -2.23 -7.68
C GLN A 78 19.64 -3.50 -8.45
N ARG A 79 18.74 -4.49 -8.51
CA ARG A 79 19.03 -5.84 -9.07
C ARG A 79 20.29 -6.46 -8.45
N ASN A 80 20.45 -6.29 -7.13
CA ASN A 80 21.63 -6.71 -6.38
C ASN A 80 21.33 -7.99 -5.56
N PRO A 81 21.80 -9.18 -6.00
CA PRO A 81 21.51 -10.44 -5.33
C PRO A 81 22.19 -10.57 -3.97
N GLU A 82 23.38 -9.96 -3.80
CA GLU A 82 24.16 -9.99 -2.57
C GLU A 82 23.55 -9.10 -1.48
N GLY A 83 22.69 -8.15 -1.87
CA GLY A 83 21.98 -7.26 -0.95
C GLY A 83 20.74 -7.87 -0.31
N PHE A 84 20.24 -9.01 -0.82
CA PHE A 84 19.03 -9.65 -0.30
C PHE A 84 19.32 -10.45 0.99
N GLN A 85 18.47 -10.26 2.00
CA GLN A 85 18.59 -10.92 3.30
C GLN A 85 17.35 -11.75 3.67
N GLY A 86 17.62 -12.84 4.39
CA GLY A 86 16.62 -13.68 5.01
C GLY A 86 15.85 -14.57 4.03
N ILE A 87 14.56 -14.76 4.28
CA ILE A 87 13.72 -15.74 3.57
C ILE A 87 12.78 -15.05 2.60
N TYR A 88 12.36 -15.82 1.60
CA TYR A 88 11.64 -15.30 0.45
C TYR A 88 10.27 -14.67 0.74
N PHE A 89 9.68 -14.85 1.92
CA PHE A 89 8.42 -14.19 2.32
C PHE A 89 8.61 -13.01 3.28
N ASN A 90 9.84 -12.53 3.46
CA ASN A 90 10.17 -11.39 4.32
C ASN A 90 9.40 -10.11 3.95
N ASP A 91 9.11 -9.89 2.66
CA ASP A 91 8.32 -8.75 2.19
C ASP A 91 6.95 -8.67 2.89
N SER A 92 6.36 -9.83 3.21
CA SER A 92 5.03 -9.91 3.82
C SER A 92 4.98 -9.35 5.24
N ASP A 93 6.08 -9.37 5.99
CA ASP A 93 6.14 -8.79 7.32
C ASP A 93 5.98 -7.27 7.22
N VAL A 94 6.71 -6.66 6.28
CA VAL A 94 6.66 -5.21 6.04
C VAL A 94 5.25 -4.78 5.62
N TYR A 95 4.62 -5.50 4.68
CA TYR A 95 3.27 -5.16 4.23
C TYR A 95 2.22 -5.22 5.35
N LYS A 96 2.29 -6.22 6.23
CA LYS A 96 1.37 -6.35 7.36
C LYS A 96 1.52 -5.20 8.37
N ILE A 97 2.74 -4.74 8.58
CA ILE A 97 3.00 -3.62 9.51
C ILE A 97 2.49 -2.31 8.88
N VAL A 98 2.73 -2.09 7.58
CA VAL A 98 2.15 -0.94 6.84
C VAL A 98 0.63 -0.93 6.91
N GLU A 99 -0.02 -2.09 6.79
CA GLU A 99 -1.48 -2.21 6.98
C GLU A 99 -1.90 -1.78 8.40
N GLY A 100 -1.22 -2.29 9.44
CA GLY A 100 -1.49 -1.90 10.83
C GLY A 100 -1.25 -0.42 11.13
N ALA A 101 -0.20 0.16 10.55
CA ALA A 101 0.10 1.58 10.62
C ALA A 101 -1.00 2.41 9.92
N SER A 102 -1.48 1.97 8.77
CA SER A 102 -2.56 2.63 8.02
C SER A 102 -3.87 2.66 8.81
N TYR A 103 -4.25 1.56 9.46
CA TYR A 103 -5.43 1.55 10.35
C TYR A 103 -5.27 2.51 11.53
N THR A 104 -4.05 2.62 12.06
CA THR A 104 -3.74 3.52 13.17
C THR A 104 -3.86 4.99 12.74
N LEU A 105 -3.31 5.36 11.58
CA LEU A 105 -3.40 6.70 11.00
C LEU A 105 -4.85 7.11 10.69
N ALA A 106 -5.67 6.16 10.23
CA ALA A 106 -7.08 6.40 9.94
C ALA A 106 -7.90 6.76 11.20
N LEU A 107 -7.49 6.32 12.39
CA LEU A 107 -8.12 6.67 13.66
C LEU A 107 -7.48 7.89 14.33
N ARG A 108 -6.15 8.00 14.23
CA ARG A 108 -5.36 9.04 14.89
C ARG A 108 -4.21 9.47 13.98
N PRO A 109 -4.33 10.63 13.32
CA PRO A 109 -3.26 11.16 12.47
C PRO A 109 -1.95 11.31 13.23
N ASP A 110 -0.86 10.95 12.57
CA ASP A 110 0.50 11.02 13.08
C ASP A 110 1.44 11.37 11.91
N ALA A 111 1.95 12.59 11.87
CA ALA A 111 2.68 13.11 10.71
C ALA A 111 4.04 12.42 10.50
N GLU A 112 4.68 11.96 11.57
CA GLU A 112 5.97 11.29 11.49
C GLU A 112 5.80 9.89 10.90
N LEU A 113 4.82 9.14 11.41
CA LEU A 113 4.48 7.83 10.86
C LEU A 113 4.00 7.93 9.40
N ASP A 114 3.19 8.93 9.07
CA ASP A 114 2.71 9.15 7.70
C ASP A 114 3.88 9.42 6.72
N ALA A 115 4.83 10.28 7.10
CA ALA A 115 6.03 10.54 6.30
C ALA A 115 6.92 9.30 6.16
N TYR A 116 7.09 8.52 7.24
CA TYR A 116 7.85 7.27 7.20
C TYR A 116 7.22 6.24 6.24
N LEU A 117 5.88 6.14 6.23
CA LEU A 117 5.19 5.30 5.26
C LEU A 117 5.40 5.76 3.82
N ASP A 118 5.43 7.07 3.56
CA ASP A 118 5.72 7.61 2.22
C ASP A 118 7.12 7.24 1.74
N GLU A 119 8.13 7.31 2.62
CA GLU A 119 9.49 6.85 2.29
C GLU A 119 9.54 5.35 1.99
N LEU A 120 8.76 4.55 2.71
CA LEU A 120 8.69 3.11 2.50
C LEU A 120 7.96 2.76 1.20
N ILE A 121 6.89 3.48 0.88
CA ILE A 121 6.17 3.38 -0.39
C ILE A 121 7.09 3.72 -1.56
N ALA A 122 7.94 4.74 -1.43
CA ALA A 122 8.93 5.06 -2.46
C ALA A 122 9.92 3.91 -2.70
N LYS A 123 10.33 3.19 -1.65
CA LYS A 123 11.17 1.99 -1.78
C LYS A 123 10.42 0.85 -2.48
N PHE A 124 9.13 0.67 -2.21
CA PHE A 124 8.30 -0.33 -2.89
C PHE A 124 8.18 -0.02 -4.38
N ALA A 125 7.89 1.23 -4.73
CA ALA A 125 7.80 1.69 -6.11
C ALA A 125 9.11 1.46 -6.87
N ALA A 126 10.25 1.79 -6.26
CA ALA A 126 11.56 1.56 -6.87
C ALA A 126 11.89 0.06 -7.07
N ALA A 127 11.32 -0.82 -6.25
CA ALA A 127 11.52 -2.25 -6.32
C ALA A 127 10.58 -2.97 -7.30
N GLN A 128 9.51 -2.30 -7.75
CA GLN A 128 8.47 -2.86 -8.61
C GLN A 128 8.98 -2.98 -10.07
N GLU A 129 8.74 -4.12 -10.71
CA GLU A 129 9.00 -4.32 -12.15
C GLU A 129 7.96 -3.57 -13.01
N GLU A 130 8.27 -3.30 -14.28
CA GLU A 130 7.41 -2.53 -15.21
C GLU A 130 6.01 -3.15 -15.42
N ASP A 131 5.87 -4.48 -15.28
CA ASP A 131 4.59 -5.18 -15.37
C ASP A 131 3.78 -5.15 -14.05
N GLY A 132 4.28 -4.41 -13.06
CA GLY A 132 3.72 -4.29 -11.72
C GLY A 132 4.14 -5.41 -10.77
N TYR A 133 5.00 -6.34 -11.18
CA TYR A 133 5.45 -7.43 -10.31
C TYR A 133 6.38 -6.93 -9.20
N LEU A 134 6.01 -7.15 -7.94
CA LEU A 134 6.80 -6.75 -6.78
C LEU A 134 7.08 -7.96 -5.87
N TYR A 135 8.32 -8.46 -5.94
CA TYR A 135 8.74 -9.58 -5.11
C TYR A 135 10.27 -9.62 -5.02
N THR A 136 10.78 -9.13 -3.89
CA THR A 136 12.19 -8.71 -3.78
C THR A 136 13.17 -9.87 -3.96
N ALA A 137 12.82 -11.07 -3.51
CA ALA A 137 13.67 -12.24 -3.61
C ALA A 137 13.95 -12.66 -5.06
N LYS A 138 12.97 -12.51 -5.97
CA LYS A 138 13.18 -12.73 -7.41
C LYS A 138 13.84 -11.52 -8.06
N THR A 139 13.29 -10.33 -7.82
CA THR A 139 13.69 -9.12 -8.54
C THR A 139 15.13 -8.71 -8.24
N SER A 140 15.61 -8.93 -7.01
CA SER A 140 17.04 -8.76 -6.65
C SER A 140 17.97 -9.74 -7.34
N GLY A 141 17.46 -10.86 -7.88
CA GLY A 141 18.27 -11.94 -8.44
C GLY A 141 18.84 -12.90 -7.39
N SER A 142 18.40 -12.82 -6.14
CA SER A 142 18.86 -13.70 -5.07
C SER A 142 18.54 -15.17 -5.37
N LYS A 143 19.49 -16.06 -5.09
CA LYS A 143 19.29 -17.53 -5.16
C LYS A 143 18.67 -18.10 -3.87
N GLY A 144 18.23 -17.23 -2.97
CA GLY A 144 17.64 -17.57 -1.68
C GLY A 144 18.65 -18.13 -0.66
N PRO A 145 18.26 -18.21 0.63
CA PRO A 145 19.13 -18.71 1.70
C PRO A 145 19.40 -20.21 1.62
N PHE A 146 18.76 -20.92 0.69
CA PHE A 146 18.90 -22.37 0.50
C PHE A 146 19.80 -22.74 -0.69
N GLY A 147 20.74 -21.86 -1.07
CA GLY A 147 21.88 -22.22 -1.94
C GLY A 147 21.49 -23.04 -3.16
N GLY A 148 20.84 -22.42 -4.15
CA GLY A 148 20.57 -23.07 -5.44
C GLY A 148 19.31 -23.94 -5.49
N CYS A 149 18.46 -23.91 -4.45
CA CYS A 149 17.08 -24.36 -4.59
C CYS A 149 16.30 -23.28 -5.37
N ASP A 150 15.88 -23.57 -6.60
CA ASP A 150 15.00 -22.71 -7.38
C ASP A 150 13.90 -22.13 -6.47
N LEU A 151 13.69 -20.80 -6.55
CA LEU A 151 12.53 -20.17 -5.93
C LEU A 151 11.30 -21.04 -6.24
N PRO A 152 10.49 -21.42 -5.23
CA PRO A 152 9.37 -22.32 -5.47
C PRO A 152 8.53 -21.75 -6.61
N SER A 153 8.13 -22.62 -7.55
CA SER A 153 7.43 -22.17 -8.76
C SER A 153 6.32 -21.18 -8.43
N PRO A 154 6.01 -20.20 -9.31
CA PRO A 154 5.01 -19.16 -9.01
C PRO A 154 3.67 -19.74 -8.50
N LYS A 155 3.29 -20.94 -8.96
CA LYS A 155 2.12 -21.69 -8.48
C LYS A 155 2.25 -22.17 -7.03
N LYS A 156 3.42 -22.69 -6.63
CA LYS A 156 3.70 -23.16 -5.27
C LYS A 156 3.83 -21.98 -4.30
N MET A 157 4.37 -20.85 -4.77
CA MET A 157 4.48 -19.61 -4.00
C MET A 157 3.11 -18.97 -3.70
N ARG A 158 2.24 -18.83 -4.72
CA ARG A 158 0.86 -18.34 -4.56
C ARG A 158 0.04 -19.21 -3.60
N ARG A 159 0.18 -20.55 -3.70
CA ARG A 159 -0.57 -21.52 -2.91
C ARG A 159 -0.12 -21.59 -1.44
N ASN A 160 1.18 -21.57 -1.19
CA ASN A 160 1.71 -21.85 0.15
C ASN A 160 1.81 -20.62 1.03
N PHE A 161 2.11 -19.47 0.44
CA PHE A 161 2.42 -18.27 1.22
C PHE A 161 1.38 -17.20 1.13
N GLY A 162 0.36 -17.38 0.26
CA GLY A 162 -0.67 -16.39 0.04
C GLY A 162 -0.03 -15.01 0.08
N CYS A 163 1.02 -14.78 -0.72
CA CYS A 163 1.48 -13.42 -0.99
C CYS A 163 0.23 -12.75 -1.52
N GLY A 164 -0.42 -12.06 -0.59
CA GLY A 164 -1.84 -11.90 -0.66
C GLY A 164 -2.01 -10.85 -1.72
N ALA A 165 -2.40 -11.26 -2.92
CA ALA A 165 -3.11 -10.36 -3.81
C ALA A 165 -4.32 -9.71 -3.09
N SER A 166 -4.70 -10.19 -1.88
CA SER A 166 -5.53 -9.52 -0.88
C SER A 166 -4.78 -8.48 -0.05
N THR A 167 -3.69 -8.80 0.69
CA THR A 167 -2.95 -7.81 1.52
C THR A 167 -2.30 -6.71 0.67
N GLU A 168 -1.69 -7.06 -0.46
CA GLU A 168 -1.08 -6.10 -1.39
C GLU A 168 -2.15 -5.22 -2.05
N ARG A 169 -3.31 -5.78 -2.39
CA ARG A 169 -4.47 -5.01 -2.90
C ARG A 169 -5.13 -4.18 -1.80
N ARG A 170 -5.14 -4.63 -0.55
CA ARG A 170 -5.74 -3.92 0.58
C ARG A 170 -4.83 -2.85 1.13
N VAL A 171 -3.51 -3.05 1.11
CA VAL A 171 -2.51 -1.98 1.25
C VAL A 171 -2.68 -1.01 0.08
N ARG A 172 -2.84 -1.46 -1.17
CA ARG A 172 -3.17 -0.58 -2.31
C ARG A 172 -4.49 0.18 -2.12
N GLU A 173 -5.50 -0.38 -1.44
CA GLU A 173 -6.78 0.26 -1.12
C GLU A 173 -6.72 1.21 0.10
N LEU A 174 -5.95 0.87 1.14
CA LEU A 174 -5.80 1.67 2.37
C LEU A 174 -4.80 2.81 2.16
N VAL A 175 -3.75 2.56 1.39
CA VAL A 175 -2.81 3.56 0.89
C VAL A 175 -3.37 4.23 -0.37
N SER A 176 -4.52 3.78 -0.91
CA SER A 176 -5.14 4.32 -2.15
C SER A 176 -5.34 5.82 -2.14
N VAL A 177 -5.51 6.45 -0.98
CA VAL A 177 -5.62 7.91 -0.87
C VAL A 177 -4.32 8.61 -1.33
N LYS A 178 -3.17 7.91 -1.30
CA LYS A 178 -1.87 8.37 -1.82
C LYS A 178 -1.38 7.59 -3.05
N TRP A 179 -1.71 6.30 -3.19
CA TRP A 179 -1.22 5.39 -4.24
C TRP A 179 -1.95 5.53 -5.60
N THR A 180 -3.20 6.02 -5.63
CA THR A 180 -3.92 6.23 -6.91
C THR A 180 -3.26 7.27 -7.80
N SER A 181 -2.67 8.32 -7.22
CA SER A 181 -1.91 9.31 -7.99
C SER A 181 -0.65 8.74 -8.65
N PHE A 182 -0.18 7.55 -8.27
CA PHE A 182 1.02 6.92 -8.85
C PHE A 182 0.67 5.97 -10.02
N CYS A 183 -0.41 5.19 -9.92
CA CYS A 183 -0.86 4.34 -11.03
C CYS A 183 -1.50 5.12 -12.19
N ASP A 184 -2.02 6.33 -11.94
CA ASP A 184 -2.61 7.17 -12.99
C ASP A 184 -1.56 8.00 -13.78
N ILE A 185 -0.27 7.96 -13.42
CA ILE A 185 0.80 8.67 -14.16
C ILE A 185 1.29 7.90 -15.41
N GLU A 186 0.96 6.62 -15.54
CA GLU A 186 1.35 5.81 -16.73
C GLU A 186 0.27 5.74 -17.81
N GLY A 187 -0.82 6.52 -17.70
CA GLY A 187 -1.87 6.60 -18.70
C GLY A 187 -1.66 7.62 -19.82
N ASP A 188 -0.58 8.42 -19.79
CA ASP A 188 -0.39 9.54 -20.71
C ASP A 188 1.07 9.66 -21.17
N LYS A 189 1.59 8.63 -21.85
CA LYS A 189 2.72 8.71 -22.81
C LYS A 189 2.57 7.68 -23.93
#